data_AF-A0A966B8Y1-F1
#
_entry.id   AF-A0A966B8Y1-F1
#
_cell.length_a   1.000
_cell.length_b   1.000
_cell.length_c   1.000
_cell.angle_alpha   90.00
_cell.angle_beta   90.00
_cell.angle_gamma   90.00
#
_symmetry.space_group_name_H-M   'P 1'
#
loop_
_entity.id
_entity.type
_entity.pdbx_description
1 polymer ?
#
loop_
_entity_poly.entity_id
_entity_poly.type
_entity_poly.pdbx_seq_one_letter_code
_entity_poly.pdbx_strand_id
1 'polypeptide(L)'
;GPQPSEAVAELIRNIARIDGIELVEVEATGAFRLDAVATASAALALLGHPPTSAPVTMAGRFEQVEMSGRRMIFDGAHNPMKLRALAATLNERAALVIAAVGAGKNLEACAAGLGSLGETVAATTFGPGPAEPGPRGWPADSLAAALRATSGARVLESPISGLNAVVENESEPGDLVVVTGSFLHLADVRRQLS
;
A
#
# COMPACT_ATOMS: atom_id res chain seq x y z
N GLY A 1 -3.99 -11.06 0.07
CA GLY A 1 -4.22 -10.79 -1.37
C GLY A 1 -5.56 -11.39 -1.78
N PRO A 2 -6.04 -11.35 -3.04
CA PRO A 2 -7.08 -12.31 -3.39
C PRO A 2 -6.42 -13.68 -3.29
N GLN A 3 -7.10 -14.62 -2.65
CA GLN A 3 -6.62 -15.99 -2.66
C GLN A 3 -6.57 -16.47 -4.12
N PRO A 4 -5.59 -17.30 -4.49
CA PRO A 4 -5.67 -17.99 -5.78
C PRO A 4 -7.04 -18.67 -5.89
N SER A 5 -7.60 -18.72 -7.10
CA SER A 5 -8.83 -19.49 -7.29
C SER A 5 -8.57 -20.95 -6.92
N GLU A 6 -9.62 -21.70 -6.57
CA GLU A 6 -9.47 -23.11 -6.21
C GLU A 6 -8.75 -23.90 -7.30
N ALA A 7 -9.04 -23.63 -8.57
CA ALA A 7 -8.36 -24.24 -9.71
C ALA A 7 -6.85 -23.93 -9.75
N VAL A 8 -6.43 -22.71 -9.38
CA VAL A 8 -5.01 -22.34 -9.29
C VAL A 8 -4.36 -23.01 -8.07
N ALA A 9 -5.05 -23.07 -6.93
CA ALA A 9 -4.57 -23.75 -5.74
C ALA A 9 -4.38 -25.26 -5.99
N GLU A 10 -5.34 -25.90 -6.64
CA GLU A 10 -5.26 -27.32 -7.03
C GLU A 10 -4.12 -27.59 -8.01
N LEU A 11 -3.91 -26.71 -8.99
CA LEU A 11 -2.76 -26.79 -9.90
C LEU A 11 -1.43 -26.72 -9.14
N ILE A 12 -1.29 -25.78 -8.20
CA ILE A 12 -0.09 -25.62 -7.37
C ILE A 12 0.15 -26.88 -6.53
N ARG A 13 -0.89 -27.44 -5.89
CA ARG A 13 -0.81 -28.70 -5.13
C ARG A 13 -0.35 -29.86 -5.98
N ASN A 14 -0.86 -29.96 -7.22
CA ASN A 14 -0.48 -31.03 -8.14
C ASN A 14 0.98 -30.91 -8.59
N ILE A 15 1.45 -29.70 -8.93
CA ILE A 15 2.86 -29.46 -9.27
C ILE A 15 3.77 -29.80 -8.09
N ALA A 16 3.44 -29.33 -6.88
CA ALA A 16 4.22 -29.61 -5.69
C ALA A 16 4.32 -31.11 -5.40
N ARG A 17 3.22 -31.86 -5.58
CA ARG A 17 3.22 -33.33 -5.43
C ARG A 17 4.15 -34.00 -6.45
N ILE A 18 4.13 -33.56 -7.71
CA ILE A 18 4.97 -34.11 -8.77
C ILE A 18 6.46 -33.84 -8.48
N ASP A 19 6.76 -32.65 -8.01
CA ASP A 19 8.14 -32.20 -7.77
C ASP A 19 8.66 -32.58 -6.36
N GLY A 20 7.85 -33.27 -5.55
CA GLY A 20 8.21 -33.64 -4.18
C GLY A 20 8.39 -32.43 -3.25
N ILE A 21 7.75 -31.30 -3.56
CA ILE A 21 7.78 -30.07 -2.76
C ILE A 21 6.71 -30.16 -1.68
N GLU A 22 7.11 -29.95 -0.42
CA GLU A 22 6.17 -29.81 0.69
C GLU A 22 5.58 -28.40 0.71
N LEU A 23 4.25 -28.29 0.70
CA LEU A 23 3.53 -27.02 0.76
C LEU A 23 3.12 -26.70 2.19
N VAL A 24 3.29 -25.43 2.56
CA VAL A 24 2.68 -24.85 3.75
C VAL A 24 1.34 -24.23 3.36
N GLU A 25 0.24 -24.83 3.84
CA GLU A 25 -1.10 -24.27 3.65
C GLU A 25 -1.57 -23.60 4.95
N VAL A 26 -2.08 -22.38 4.82
CA VAL A 26 -2.63 -21.59 5.93
C VAL A 26 -3.96 -21.01 5.48
N GLU A 27 -4.97 -21.13 6.33
CA GLU A 27 -6.28 -20.54 6.08
C GLU A 27 -6.17 -19.01 6.11
N ALA A 28 -6.60 -18.37 5.02
CA ALA A 28 -6.50 -16.92 4.90
C ALA A 28 -7.67 -16.23 5.60
N THR A 29 -7.34 -15.31 6.49
CA THR A 29 -8.32 -14.49 7.22
C THR A 29 -8.66 -13.20 6.47
N GLY A 30 -7.86 -12.84 5.45
CA GLY A 30 -7.96 -11.56 4.76
C GLY A 30 -7.22 -10.43 5.49
N ALA A 31 -6.80 -10.65 6.73
CA ALA A 31 -5.91 -9.77 7.47
C ALA A 31 -4.46 -10.11 7.09
N PHE A 32 -3.94 -9.44 6.06
CA PHE A 32 -2.66 -9.81 5.43
C PHE A 32 -1.48 -9.95 6.40
N ARG A 33 -1.46 -9.17 7.50
CA ARG A 33 -0.41 -9.27 8.52
C ARG A 33 -0.52 -10.55 9.33
N LEU A 34 -1.74 -10.92 9.73
CA LEU A 34 -2.01 -12.17 10.43
C LEU A 34 -1.72 -13.36 9.51
N ASP A 35 -2.17 -13.28 8.26
CA ASP A 35 -1.91 -14.31 7.25
C ASP A 35 -0.40 -14.50 7.04
N ALA A 36 0.38 -13.42 6.94
CA ALA A 36 1.82 -13.49 6.78
C ALA A 36 2.54 -14.12 8.00
N VAL A 37 2.12 -13.77 9.22
CA VAL A 37 2.67 -14.36 10.46
C VAL A 37 2.30 -15.83 10.57
N ALA A 38 1.07 -16.21 10.20
CA ALA A 38 0.62 -17.60 10.20
C ALA A 38 1.38 -18.43 9.15
N THR A 39 1.59 -17.90 7.94
CA THR A 39 2.46 -18.52 6.93
C THR A 39 3.89 -18.69 7.44
N ALA A 40 4.49 -17.64 8.02
CA ALA A 40 5.85 -17.71 8.55
C ALA A 40 5.97 -18.73 9.69
N SER A 41 5.00 -18.77 10.60
CA SER A 41 4.94 -19.75 11.69
C SER A 41 4.87 -21.18 11.21
N ALA A 42 3.97 -21.45 10.25
CA ALA A 42 3.80 -22.79 9.71
C ALA A 42 5.06 -23.23 8.94
N ALA A 43 5.71 -22.34 8.20
CA ALA A 43 6.99 -22.62 7.56
C ALA A 43 8.12 -22.90 8.57
N LEU A 44 8.22 -22.14 9.65
CA LEU A 44 9.21 -22.39 10.72
C LEU A 44 9.00 -23.76 11.38
N ALA A 45 7.75 -24.13 11.63
CA ALA A 45 7.42 -25.43 12.22
C ALA A 45 7.89 -26.60 11.35
N LEU A 46 7.73 -26.52 10.02
CA LEU A 46 8.26 -27.54 9.10
C LEU A 46 9.80 -27.63 9.13
N LEU A 47 10.47 -26.52 9.40
CA LEU A 47 11.93 -26.47 9.53
C LEU A 47 12.43 -26.88 10.94
N GLY A 48 11.54 -27.32 11.85
CA GLY A 48 11.89 -27.70 13.22
C GLY A 48 12.16 -26.51 14.15
N HIS A 49 11.74 -25.31 13.76
CA HIS A 49 11.85 -24.10 14.58
C HIS A 49 10.52 -23.79 15.30
N PRO A 50 10.57 -23.13 16.47
CA PRO A 50 9.35 -22.72 17.16
C PRO A 50 8.54 -21.72 16.29
N PRO A 51 7.20 -21.78 16.35
CA PRO A 51 6.34 -20.83 15.63
C PRO A 51 6.56 -19.40 16.15
N THR A 52 6.21 -18.40 15.33
CA THR A 52 6.39 -16.98 15.66
C THR A 52 5.05 -16.26 15.73
N SER A 53 4.76 -15.62 16.85
CA SER A 53 3.56 -14.77 17.01
C SER A 53 3.89 -13.28 16.93
N ALA A 54 5.16 -12.92 16.82
CA ALA A 54 5.58 -11.53 16.94
C ALA A 54 5.22 -10.75 15.66
N PRO A 55 4.48 -9.63 15.77
CA PRO A 55 4.28 -8.76 14.63
C PRO A 55 5.63 -8.17 14.20
N VAL A 56 6.05 -8.48 12.98
CA VAL A 56 7.25 -7.87 12.39
C VAL A 56 6.86 -6.51 11.82
N THR A 57 7.56 -5.47 12.26
CA THR A 57 7.50 -4.16 11.61
C THR A 57 8.39 -4.19 10.38
N MET A 58 7.84 -3.85 9.22
CA MET A 58 8.57 -3.80 7.97
C MET A 58 8.36 -2.42 7.33
N ALA A 59 9.46 -1.79 6.91
CA ALA A 59 9.40 -0.48 6.30
C ALA A 59 8.49 -0.48 5.06
N GLY A 60 7.58 0.49 4.99
CA GLY A 60 6.59 0.64 3.91
C GLY A 60 5.54 -0.47 3.84
N ARG A 61 5.27 -1.18 4.96
CA ARG A 61 4.27 -2.24 5.07
C ARG A 61 3.44 -2.05 6.32
N PHE A 62 2.39 -1.24 6.18
CA PHE A 62 1.59 -0.70 7.28
C PHE A 62 2.49 -0.16 8.41
N GLU A 63 3.55 0.54 8.02
CA GLU A 63 4.53 1.08 8.92
C GLU A 63 3.97 2.33 9.59
N GLN A 64 3.88 2.33 10.91
CA GLN A 64 3.35 3.44 11.70
C GLN A 64 4.51 4.25 12.28
N VAL A 65 4.48 5.56 12.06
CA VAL A 65 5.44 6.52 12.63
C VAL A 65 4.68 7.76 13.10
N GLU A 66 5.26 8.50 14.04
CA GLU A 66 4.76 9.81 14.45
C GLU A 66 5.67 10.89 13.88
N MET A 67 5.10 11.90 13.21
CA MET A 67 5.85 13.01 12.63
C MET A 67 5.10 14.32 12.87
N SER A 68 5.75 15.29 13.51
CA SER A 68 5.16 16.60 13.86
C SER A 68 3.79 16.47 14.56
N GLY A 69 3.67 15.51 15.49
CA GLY A 69 2.45 15.21 16.23
C GLY A 69 1.34 14.51 15.44
N ARG A 70 1.58 14.12 14.19
CA ARG A 70 0.62 13.39 13.33
C ARG A 70 0.95 11.91 13.30
N ARG A 71 -0.08 11.07 13.22
CA ARG A 71 0.06 9.63 13.04
C ARG A 71 0.22 9.36 11.55
N MET A 72 1.36 8.86 11.12
CA MET A 72 1.63 8.56 9.73
C MET A 72 1.69 7.06 9.47
N ILE A 73 1.05 6.62 8.39
CA ILE A 73 1.15 5.25 7.88
C ILE A 73 1.83 5.26 6.51
N PHE A 74 2.96 4.56 6.40
CA PHE A 74 3.65 4.31 5.14
C PHE A 74 3.34 2.89 4.64
N ASP A 75 2.69 2.78 3.49
CA ASP A 75 2.38 1.48 2.89
C ASP A 75 2.54 1.46 1.36
N GLY A 76 3.31 0.51 0.84
CA GLY A 76 3.61 0.38 -0.58
C GLY A 76 2.48 -0.21 -1.44
N ALA A 77 1.22 -0.22 -0.98
CA ALA A 77 0.06 -0.63 -1.75
C ALA A 77 -0.06 0.19 -3.04
N HIS A 78 -0.04 -0.50 -4.18
CA HIS A 78 0.07 0.13 -5.52
C HIS A 78 -0.83 -0.54 -6.56
N ASN A 79 -1.78 -1.35 -6.10
CA ASN A 79 -2.78 -1.98 -6.94
C ASN A 79 -4.12 -2.01 -6.20
N PRO A 80 -5.25 -2.15 -6.89
CA PRO A 80 -6.58 -2.00 -6.29
C PRO A 80 -6.82 -2.94 -5.11
N MET A 81 -6.29 -4.16 -5.22
CA MET A 81 -6.43 -5.18 -4.19
C MET A 81 -5.63 -4.85 -2.92
N LYS A 82 -4.39 -4.39 -3.05
CA LYS A 82 -3.57 -3.96 -1.91
C LYS A 82 -4.15 -2.71 -1.26
N LEU A 83 -4.67 -1.77 -2.05
CA LEU A 83 -5.32 -0.57 -1.56
C LEU A 83 -6.59 -0.90 -0.76
N ARG A 84 -7.39 -1.87 -1.23
CA ARG A 84 -8.54 -2.39 -0.47
C ARG A 84 -8.11 -3.04 0.85
N ALA A 85 -7.05 -3.85 0.83
CA ALA A 85 -6.51 -4.46 2.04
C ALA A 85 -6.00 -3.40 3.04
N LEU A 86 -5.33 -2.35 2.54
CA LEU A 86 -4.92 -1.21 3.34
C LEU A 86 -6.14 -0.52 3.96
N ALA A 87 -7.17 -0.20 3.17
CA ALA A 87 -8.41 0.41 3.65
C ALA A 87 -9.08 -0.42 4.75
N ALA A 88 -9.17 -1.75 4.57
CA ALA A 88 -9.73 -2.66 5.57
C ALA A 88 -8.88 -2.79 6.85
N THR A 89 -7.60 -2.41 6.80
CA THR A 89 -6.71 -2.43 7.96
C THR A 89 -6.79 -1.11 8.75
N LEU A 90 -7.29 -0.03 8.14
CA LEU A 90 -7.47 1.25 8.83
C LEU A 90 -8.72 1.18 9.72
N ASN A 91 -8.58 1.66 10.97
CA ASN A 91 -9.71 1.74 11.92
C ASN A 91 -10.56 3.01 11.72
N GLU A 92 -10.05 3.97 10.95
CA GLU A 92 -10.66 5.25 10.65
C GLU A 92 -10.18 5.73 9.27
N ARG A 93 -10.89 6.67 8.66
CA ARG A 93 -10.41 7.31 7.43
C ARG A 93 -9.28 8.27 7.76
N ALA A 94 -8.27 8.35 6.90
CA ALA A 94 -7.21 9.33 7.02
C ALA A 94 -7.74 10.74 6.72
N ALA A 95 -7.27 11.75 7.46
CA ALA A 95 -7.53 13.14 7.11
C ALA A 95 -6.91 13.46 5.75
N LEU A 96 -5.68 12.99 5.54
CA LEU A 96 -4.89 13.19 4.32
C LEU A 96 -4.30 11.87 3.81
N VAL A 97 -4.42 11.63 2.52
CA VAL A 97 -3.74 10.56 1.79
C VAL A 97 -2.78 11.19 0.79
N ILE A 98 -1.49 10.88 0.87
CA ILE A 98 -0.47 11.31 -0.09
C ILE A 98 -0.17 10.14 -1.02
N ALA A 99 -0.56 10.25 -2.29
CA ALA A 99 -0.57 9.12 -3.20
C ALA A 99 0.07 9.40 -4.55
N ALA A 100 0.80 8.40 -5.05
CA ALA A 100 1.25 8.35 -6.44
C ALA A 100 1.16 6.92 -6.97
N VAL A 101 0.70 6.74 -8.20
CA VAL A 101 0.47 5.40 -8.80
C VAL A 101 1.46 5.17 -9.93
N GLY A 102 2.11 4.00 -9.97
CA GLY A 102 3.03 3.65 -11.06
C GLY A 102 2.35 3.61 -12.43
N ALA A 103 3.02 4.09 -13.49
CA ALA A 103 2.47 4.19 -14.84
C ALA A 103 2.02 2.83 -15.45
N GLY A 104 2.59 1.72 -14.99
CA GLY A 104 2.21 0.36 -15.41
C GLY A 104 1.01 -0.23 -14.64
N LYS A 105 0.25 0.58 -13.90
CA LYS A 105 -0.90 0.15 -13.09
C LYS A 105 -2.19 0.69 -13.68
N ASN A 106 -3.29 -0.04 -13.44
CA ASN A 106 -4.64 0.43 -13.76
C ASN A 106 -4.96 1.66 -12.88
N LEU A 107 -4.97 2.84 -13.49
CA LEU A 107 -5.05 4.12 -12.81
C LEU A 107 -6.41 4.29 -12.13
N GLU A 108 -7.50 4.02 -12.85
CA GLU A 108 -8.87 4.23 -12.40
C GLU A 108 -9.21 3.32 -11.22
N ALA A 109 -8.85 2.04 -11.31
CA ALA A 109 -9.08 1.10 -10.22
C ALA A 109 -8.21 1.41 -8.99
N CYS A 110 -7.00 1.96 -9.18
CA CYS A 110 -6.20 2.46 -8.07
C CYS A 110 -6.79 3.73 -7.45
N ALA A 111 -7.26 4.67 -8.28
CA ALA A 111 -7.89 5.91 -7.82
C ALA A 111 -9.12 5.63 -6.95
N ALA A 112 -9.99 4.70 -7.36
CA ALA A 112 -11.14 4.27 -6.55
C ALA A 112 -10.71 3.72 -5.18
N GLY A 113 -9.66 2.89 -5.15
CA GLY A 113 -9.07 2.38 -3.90
C GLY A 113 -8.51 3.49 -3.01
N LEU A 114 -7.72 4.41 -3.59
CA LEU A 114 -7.11 5.53 -2.88
C LEU A 114 -8.15 6.49 -2.28
N GLY A 115 -9.18 6.84 -3.04
CA GLY A 115 -10.23 7.75 -2.58
C GLY A 115 -11.02 7.21 -1.38
N SER A 116 -11.06 5.88 -1.18
CA SER A 116 -11.69 5.26 0.00
C SER A 116 -10.85 5.37 1.28
N LEU A 117 -9.56 5.67 1.18
CA LEU A 117 -8.64 5.68 2.34
C LEU A 117 -8.81 6.91 3.24
N GLY A 118 -9.24 8.04 2.70
CA GLY A 118 -9.25 9.29 3.44
C GLY A 118 -10.18 10.36 2.87
N GLU A 119 -10.26 11.48 3.58
CA GLU A 119 -11.13 12.62 3.25
C GLU A 119 -10.53 13.49 2.14
N THR A 120 -9.20 13.72 2.23
CA THR A 120 -8.42 14.44 1.22
C THR A 120 -7.37 13.53 0.62
N VAL A 121 -7.19 13.58 -0.69
CA VAL A 121 -6.11 12.90 -1.41
C VAL A 121 -5.24 13.92 -2.13
N ALA A 122 -3.97 14.03 -1.72
CA ALA A 122 -2.92 14.72 -2.45
C ALA A 122 -2.31 13.79 -3.49
N ALA A 123 -2.71 14.00 -4.74
CA ALA A 123 -2.16 13.32 -5.90
C ALA A 123 -0.80 13.93 -6.25
N THR A 124 0.20 13.06 -6.35
CA THR A 124 1.55 13.42 -6.78
C THR A 124 2.08 12.37 -7.77
N THR A 125 3.36 12.45 -8.12
CA THR A 125 4.05 11.50 -8.99
C THR A 125 5.40 11.09 -8.39
N PHE A 126 6.11 10.15 -9.01
CA PHE A 126 7.46 9.75 -8.61
C PHE A 126 8.28 9.34 -9.84
N GLY A 127 9.60 9.28 -9.67
CA GLY A 127 10.51 8.84 -10.71
C GLY A 127 10.73 9.88 -11.82
N PRO A 128 11.45 9.49 -12.88
CA PRO A 128 11.87 10.43 -13.91
C PRO A 128 10.73 10.79 -14.87
N GLY A 129 10.93 11.88 -15.63
CA GLY A 129 9.95 12.35 -16.61
C GLY A 129 9.71 11.36 -17.76
N PRO A 130 8.69 11.56 -18.62
CA PRO A 130 8.32 10.62 -19.67
C PRO A 130 9.42 10.30 -20.69
N ALA A 131 10.34 11.25 -20.90
CA ALA A 131 11.45 11.13 -21.85
C ALA A 131 12.67 10.36 -21.29
N GLU A 132 12.67 10.07 -19.98
CA GLU A 132 13.79 9.44 -19.29
C GLU A 132 13.47 7.97 -18.96
N PRO A 133 14.46 7.06 -19.10
CA PRO A 133 14.27 5.66 -18.78
C PRO A 133 14.17 5.45 -17.27
N GLY A 134 13.24 4.59 -16.84
CA GLY A 134 13.12 4.19 -15.44
C GLY A 134 11.68 3.96 -14.99
N PRO A 135 11.50 3.35 -13.80
CA PRO A 135 10.18 3.22 -13.19
C PRO A 135 9.64 4.60 -12.80
N ARG A 136 8.41 4.90 -13.22
CA ARG A 136 7.78 6.22 -13.03
C ARG A 136 6.32 6.10 -12.61
N GLY A 137 5.83 7.16 -11.99
CA GLY A 137 4.42 7.38 -11.71
C GLY A 137 3.63 7.84 -12.93
N TRP A 138 2.31 7.74 -12.84
CA TRP A 138 1.42 8.58 -13.63
C TRP A 138 1.67 10.06 -13.29
N PRO A 139 1.47 10.98 -14.25
CA PRO A 139 1.41 12.40 -13.95
C PRO A 139 0.39 12.71 -12.85
N ALA A 140 0.71 13.68 -11.99
CA ALA A 140 -0.12 14.02 -10.82
C ALA A 140 -1.52 14.49 -11.24
N ASP A 141 -1.63 15.25 -12.32
CA ASP A 141 -2.88 15.73 -12.92
C ASP A 141 -3.75 14.57 -13.42
N SER A 142 -3.14 13.55 -14.02
CA SER A 142 -3.83 12.34 -14.48
C SER A 142 -4.41 11.55 -13.30
N LEU A 143 -3.64 11.36 -12.23
CA LEU A 143 -4.13 10.72 -11.00
C LEU A 143 -5.23 11.55 -10.35
N ALA A 144 -5.07 12.88 -10.29
CA ALA A 144 -6.08 13.76 -9.73
C ALA A 144 -7.39 13.72 -10.51
N ALA A 145 -7.32 13.73 -11.85
CA ALA A 145 -8.48 13.57 -12.71
C ALA A 145 -9.21 12.24 -12.46
N ALA A 146 -8.46 11.13 -12.37
CA ALA A 146 -9.02 9.82 -12.07
C ALA A 146 -9.67 9.77 -10.67
N LEU A 147 -9.05 10.38 -9.65
CA LEU A 147 -9.60 10.49 -8.31
C LEU A 147 -10.91 11.29 -8.28
N ARG A 148 -10.97 12.43 -8.96
CA ARG A 148 -12.18 13.25 -9.06
C ARG A 148 -13.32 12.51 -9.77
N ALA A 149 -13.00 11.67 -10.74
CA ALA A 149 -13.99 10.88 -11.47
C ALA A 149 -14.52 9.66 -10.70
N THR A 150 -13.76 9.13 -9.74
CA THR A 150 -14.04 7.84 -9.10
C THR A 150 -14.25 7.90 -7.58
N SER A 151 -14.01 9.05 -6.95
CA SER A 151 -14.07 9.20 -5.50
C SER A 151 -14.82 10.46 -5.06
N GLY A 152 -15.39 10.42 -3.86
CA GLY A 152 -15.96 11.60 -3.19
C GLY A 152 -14.96 12.35 -2.32
N ALA A 153 -13.67 11.99 -2.35
CA ALA A 153 -12.64 12.67 -1.58
C ALA A 153 -12.29 14.02 -2.21
N ARG A 154 -11.85 14.99 -1.39
CA ARG A 154 -11.27 16.22 -1.92
C ARG A 154 -9.91 15.90 -2.53
N VAL A 155 -9.65 16.39 -3.74
CA VAL A 155 -8.43 16.05 -4.49
C VAL A 155 -7.56 17.28 -4.68
N LEU A 156 -6.31 17.16 -4.24
CA LEU A 156 -5.26 18.16 -4.40
C LEU A 156 -4.20 17.63 -5.37
N GLU A 157 -3.67 18.49 -6.20
CA GLU A 157 -2.48 18.21 -7.00
C GLU A 157 -1.30 18.85 -6.30
N SER A 158 -0.23 18.10 -6.08
CA SER A 158 0.97 18.64 -5.46
C SER A 158 2.24 18.01 -6.01
N PRO A 159 3.26 18.80 -6.39
CA PRO A 159 4.58 18.25 -6.66
C PRO A 159 5.17 17.66 -5.37
N ILE A 160 6.07 16.68 -5.50
CA ILE A 160 6.75 16.09 -4.33
C ILE A 160 7.38 17.17 -3.45
N SER A 161 8.01 18.19 -4.04
CA SER A 161 8.67 19.28 -3.30
C SER A 161 7.73 20.13 -2.43
N GLY A 162 6.42 20.08 -2.67
CA GLY A 162 5.40 20.83 -1.93
C GLY A 162 4.74 20.04 -0.81
N LEU A 163 5.13 18.78 -0.56
CA LEU A 163 4.38 17.91 0.34
C LEU A 163 4.38 18.34 1.82
N ASN A 164 5.42 19.01 2.31
CA ASN A 164 5.43 19.56 3.67
C ASN A 164 4.26 20.54 3.87
N ALA A 165 4.12 21.50 2.94
CA ALA A 165 3.04 22.48 2.99
C ALA A 165 1.65 21.81 2.86
N VAL A 166 1.54 20.74 2.07
CA VAL A 166 0.29 19.97 1.99
C VAL A 166 -0.03 19.30 3.32
N VAL A 167 0.93 18.66 3.98
CA VAL A 167 0.70 18.04 5.29
C VAL A 167 0.30 19.10 6.33
N GLU A 168 0.98 20.23 6.35
CA GLU A 168 0.70 21.33 7.28
C GLU A 168 -0.69 21.95 7.08
N ASN A 169 -1.11 22.15 5.82
CA ASN A 169 -2.39 22.81 5.52
C ASN A 169 -3.60 21.87 5.60
N GLU A 170 -3.37 20.55 5.44
CA GLU A 170 -4.45 19.59 5.20
C GLU A 170 -4.57 18.53 6.30
N SER A 171 -3.82 18.68 7.40
CA SER A 171 -3.93 17.82 8.58
C SER A 171 -3.45 18.54 9.84
N GLU A 172 -4.03 18.20 10.98
CA GLU A 172 -3.70 18.72 12.31
C GLU A 172 -2.93 17.69 13.15
N PRO A 173 -2.21 18.09 14.21
CA PRO A 173 -1.68 17.15 15.20
C PRO A 173 -2.77 16.20 15.74
N GLY A 174 -2.47 14.90 15.79
CA GLY A 174 -3.41 13.83 16.13
C GLY A 174 -4.06 13.16 14.92
N ASP A 175 -4.12 13.84 13.77
CA ASP A 175 -4.69 13.28 12.55
C ASP A 175 -3.89 12.11 12.02
N LEU A 176 -4.60 11.25 11.31
CA LEU A 176 -4.03 10.17 10.52
C LEU A 176 -3.70 10.65 9.11
N VAL A 177 -2.43 10.50 8.73
CA VAL A 177 -1.93 10.73 7.36
C VAL A 177 -1.45 9.41 6.77
N VAL A 178 -1.92 9.06 5.57
CA VAL A 178 -1.51 7.82 4.87
C VAL A 178 -0.68 8.16 3.65
N VAL A 179 0.51 7.58 3.54
CA VAL A 179 1.38 7.68 2.37
C VAL A 179 1.41 6.35 1.65
N THR A 180 0.97 6.32 0.40
CA THR A 180 0.81 5.05 -0.33
C THR A 180 0.93 5.18 -1.85
N GLY A 181 0.86 4.06 -2.57
CA GLY A 181 0.80 4.03 -4.04
C GLY A 181 2.07 3.50 -4.74
N SER A 182 3.24 3.54 -4.09
CA SER A 182 4.49 2.95 -4.58
C SER A 182 5.58 3.01 -3.51
N PHE A 183 6.51 2.05 -3.48
CA PHE A 183 7.69 2.15 -2.61
C PHE A 183 8.67 3.25 -3.01
N LEU A 184 8.79 3.54 -4.32
CA LEU A 184 9.62 4.65 -4.80
C LEU A 184 9.03 5.97 -4.30
N HIS A 185 7.71 6.12 -4.37
CA HIS A 185 6.98 7.23 -3.76
C HIS A 185 7.21 7.33 -2.26
N LEU A 186 7.10 6.23 -1.50
CA LEU A 186 7.38 6.27 -0.05
C LEU A 186 8.79 6.81 0.24
N ALA A 187 9.78 6.39 -0.54
CA ALA A 187 11.15 6.87 -0.38
C ALA A 187 11.28 8.37 -0.70
N ASP A 188 10.57 8.85 -1.72
CA ASP A 188 10.55 10.27 -2.11
C ASP A 188 9.90 11.13 -1.02
N VAL A 189 8.74 10.72 -0.51
CA VAL A 189 8.04 11.41 0.58
C VAL A 189 8.89 11.44 1.84
N ARG A 190 9.56 10.34 2.20
CA ARG A 190 10.45 10.30 3.37
C ARG A 190 11.57 11.32 3.28
N ARG A 191 12.16 11.54 2.11
CA ARG A 191 13.20 12.55 1.93
C ARG A 191 12.67 13.98 2.00
N GLN A 192 11.38 14.16 1.72
CA GLN A 192 10.75 15.47 1.75
C GLN A 192 10.27 15.87 3.15
N LEU A 193 9.72 14.90 3.91
CA LEU A 193 9.14 15.13 5.24
C LEU A 193 10.16 14.99 6.38
N SER A 194 11.41 14.62 6.08
CA SER A 194 12.53 14.50 7.03
C SER A 194 13.16 15.83 7.40
#